data_AF-A0A9E2XHI0-F1
#
_entry.id   AF-A0A9E2XHI0-F1
#
_cell.length_a   1.000
_cell.length_b   1.000
_cell.length_c   1.000
_cell.angle_alpha   90.00
_cell.angle_beta   90.00
_cell.angle_gamma   90.00
#
_symmetry.space_group_name_H-M   'P 1'
#
loop_
_entity.id
_entity.type
_entity.pdbx_description
1 polymer ?
#
loop_
_entity_poly.entity_id
_entity_poly.type
_entity_poly.pdbx_seq_one_letter_code
_entity_poly.pdbx_strand_id
1 'polypeptide(L)'
;MTVPVVVVPSVTKLPTEANGAVVVGGSHGAVYAAYLSAKAGARAAIHNDAGIGRDDAGVSGLAWADQQGMAMAAVLSASARIGDGEDMLRRGIISRANRLASACGVAEGQAVADAVECLKSAPWPHKAPPVIDEGRHMAGRIVCVDSISLADGRDRGRVVAAGSHGGVPAGETAVAFGPSLVFFNDAGFGMEQAGVAGLAILAKAGIAAVAVSTMSARIGDGRSTLLDGFISELNEPASRLGGRIGGPALALALAVAENQSQ
;
A
#
# COMPACT_ATOMS: atom_id res chain seq x y z
N MET A 1 28.23 10.18 -13.57
CA MET A 1 26.83 10.61 -13.81
C MET A 1 26.14 10.66 -12.46
N THR A 2 25.45 11.76 -12.14
CA THR A 2 24.70 11.91 -10.89
C THR A 2 23.50 10.99 -10.91
N VAL A 3 23.30 10.16 -9.88
CA VAL A 3 22.12 9.29 -9.79
C VAL A 3 20.92 10.13 -9.33
N PRO A 4 19.84 10.22 -10.12
CA PRO A 4 18.66 11.00 -9.76
C PRO A 4 17.88 10.35 -8.62
N VAL A 5 17.08 11.17 -7.94
CA VAL A 5 16.11 10.73 -6.93
C VAL A 5 14.72 11.07 -7.44
N VAL A 6 13.83 10.09 -7.48
CA VAL A 6 12.43 10.26 -7.88
C VAL A 6 11.56 10.03 -6.66
N VAL A 7 10.80 11.05 -6.27
CA VAL A 7 9.91 11.01 -5.12
C VAL A 7 8.48 11.06 -5.61
N VAL A 8 7.67 10.07 -5.22
CA VAL A 8 6.28 9.97 -5.67
C VAL A 8 5.34 9.56 -4.54
N PRO A 9 4.08 10.02 -4.53
CA PRO A 9 3.09 9.57 -3.56
C PRO A 9 2.69 8.10 -3.75
N SER A 10 2.87 7.55 -4.96
CA SER A 10 2.58 6.15 -5.28
C SER A 10 3.48 5.67 -6.42
N VAL A 11 3.89 4.40 -6.39
CA VAL A 11 4.67 3.78 -7.48
C VAL A 11 3.81 3.20 -8.60
N THR A 12 2.48 3.28 -8.49
CA THR A 12 1.53 2.84 -9.55
C THR A 12 1.70 3.60 -10.86
N LYS A 13 2.29 4.80 -10.82
CA LYS A 13 2.63 5.62 -11.98
C LYS A 13 4.01 6.25 -11.76
N LEU A 14 5.05 5.61 -12.30
CA LEU A 14 6.41 6.14 -12.25
C LEU A 14 6.75 6.88 -13.55
N PRO A 15 7.44 8.03 -13.47
CA PRO A 15 7.90 8.76 -14.64
C PRO A 15 9.09 8.04 -15.29
N THR A 16 9.43 8.40 -16.53
CA THR A 16 10.55 7.78 -17.27
C THR A 16 11.91 7.96 -16.58
N GLU A 17 12.03 9.01 -15.78
CA GLU A 17 13.17 9.41 -14.97
C GLU A 17 13.44 8.43 -13.82
N ALA A 18 12.48 7.53 -13.51
CA ALA A 18 12.70 6.46 -12.54
C ALA A 18 13.78 5.46 -13.00
N ASN A 19 14.03 5.35 -14.31
CA ASN A 19 15.03 4.45 -14.86
C ASN A 19 16.45 4.87 -14.41
N GLY A 20 17.08 4.04 -13.59
CA GLY A 20 18.39 4.28 -12.99
C GLY A 20 18.38 5.18 -11.75
N ALA A 21 17.21 5.66 -11.31
CA ALA A 21 17.05 6.51 -10.13
C ALA A 21 16.97 5.70 -8.82
N VAL A 22 17.16 6.40 -7.70
CA VAL A 22 16.64 5.95 -6.40
C VAL A 22 15.20 6.44 -6.27
N VAL A 23 14.25 5.51 -6.14
CA VAL A 23 12.82 5.82 -6.01
C VAL A 23 12.41 5.85 -4.55
N VAL A 24 11.85 6.97 -4.07
CA VAL A 24 11.16 7.06 -2.78
C VAL A 24 9.66 7.12 -3.06
N GLY A 25 8.96 6.03 -2.76
CA GLY A 25 7.56 5.85 -3.10
C GLY A 25 6.68 5.72 -1.88
N GLY A 26 5.60 6.51 -1.82
CA GLY A 26 4.58 6.45 -0.76
C GLY A 26 3.79 5.14 -0.65
N SER A 27 4.05 4.15 -1.50
CA SER A 27 3.40 2.83 -1.43
C SER A 27 4.01 1.95 -0.34
N HIS A 28 3.32 0.88 0.04
CA HIS A 28 3.88 -0.15 0.92
C HIS A 28 4.95 -0.98 0.21
N GLY A 29 5.90 -1.54 0.95
CA GLY A 29 7.03 -2.34 0.44
C GLY A 29 6.69 -3.78 0.05
N ALA A 30 5.46 -4.05 -0.38
CA ALA A 30 5.06 -5.39 -0.83
C ALA A 30 5.61 -5.73 -2.23
N VAL A 31 5.56 -7.01 -2.60
CA VAL A 31 6.12 -7.54 -3.87
C VAL A 31 5.70 -6.73 -5.10
N TYR A 32 4.41 -6.43 -5.25
CA TYR A 32 3.96 -5.74 -6.46
C TYR A 32 4.47 -4.29 -6.56
N ALA A 33 4.52 -3.55 -5.45
CA ALA A 33 5.10 -2.21 -5.44
C ALA A 33 6.60 -2.23 -5.78
N ALA A 34 7.34 -3.19 -5.19
CA ALA A 34 8.75 -3.42 -5.54
C ALA A 34 8.91 -3.76 -7.03
N TYR A 35 8.00 -4.58 -7.59
CA TYR A 35 7.97 -4.89 -9.01
C TYR A 35 7.73 -3.68 -9.89
N LEU A 36 6.84 -2.77 -9.53
CA LEU A 36 6.62 -1.55 -10.30
C LEU A 36 7.88 -0.67 -10.37
N SER A 37 8.60 -0.52 -9.25
CA SER A 37 9.91 0.17 -9.25
C SER A 37 10.95 -0.54 -10.10
N ALA A 38 11.07 -1.86 -9.99
CA ALA A 38 12.00 -2.64 -10.81
C ALA A 38 11.64 -2.59 -12.31
N LYS A 39 10.35 -2.67 -12.65
CA LYS A 39 9.82 -2.57 -14.02
C LYS A 39 10.10 -1.20 -14.64
N ALA A 40 10.04 -0.13 -13.84
CA ALA A 40 10.42 1.21 -14.25
C ALA A 40 11.95 1.40 -14.41
N GLY A 41 12.75 0.38 -14.07
CA GLY A 41 14.20 0.38 -14.21
C GLY A 41 14.92 1.06 -13.05
N ALA A 42 14.29 1.21 -11.88
CA ALA A 42 14.91 1.84 -10.72
C ALA A 42 16.23 1.15 -10.33
N ARG A 43 17.23 1.95 -9.93
CA ARG A 43 18.47 1.44 -9.34
C ARG A 43 18.21 0.89 -7.94
N ALA A 44 17.41 1.61 -7.17
CA ALA A 44 17.01 1.23 -5.83
C ALA A 44 15.65 1.83 -5.47
N ALA A 45 14.99 1.27 -4.46
CA ALA A 45 13.68 1.75 -4.00
C ALA A 45 13.59 1.83 -2.47
N ILE A 46 12.87 2.84 -1.98
CA ILE A 46 12.49 3.00 -0.58
C ILE A 46 10.97 3.16 -0.50
N HIS A 47 10.29 2.27 0.22
CA HIS A 47 8.83 2.23 0.37
C HIS A 47 8.42 2.20 1.84
N ASN A 48 7.15 2.41 2.16
CA ASN A 48 6.67 2.35 3.55
C ASN A 48 6.52 0.89 4.00
N ASP A 49 6.86 0.56 5.25
CA ASP A 49 6.71 -0.81 5.75
C ASP A 49 5.25 -1.19 6.08
N ALA A 50 4.33 -0.22 6.10
CA ALA A 50 2.91 -0.41 6.42
C ALA A 50 2.68 -1.17 7.75
N GLY A 51 3.56 -0.94 8.73
CA GLY A 51 3.54 -1.63 10.02
C GLY A 51 4.04 -3.08 9.94
N ILE A 52 4.71 -3.46 8.85
CA ILE A 52 5.17 -4.81 8.48
C ILE A 52 4.01 -5.77 8.23
N GLY A 53 3.06 -5.83 9.18
CA GLY A 53 1.80 -6.53 9.06
C GLY A 53 1.93 -8.05 9.14
N ARG A 54 0.79 -8.72 8.94
CA ARG A 54 0.69 -10.17 8.93
C ARG A 54 1.63 -10.78 7.89
N ASP A 55 2.40 -11.79 8.30
CA ASP A 55 3.33 -12.54 7.46
C ASP A 55 4.32 -11.64 6.68
N ASP A 56 4.73 -10.53 7.30
CA ASP A 56 5.62 -9.52 6.72
C ASP A 56 5.11 -8.91 5.40
N ALA A 57 3.79 -8.92 5.16
CA ALA A 57 3.19 -8.52 3.90
C ALA A 57 3.62 -7.12 3.43
N GLY A 58 3.71 -6.16 4.35
CA GLY A 58 4.10 -4.77 4.09
C GLY A 58 5.55 -4.59 3.65
N VAL A 59 6.42 -5.58 3.86
CA VAL A 59 7.83 -5.57 3.46
C VAL A 59 8.24 -6.77 2.60
N SER A 60 7.26 -7.58 2.16
CA SER A 60 7.48 -8.79 1.36
C SER A 60 8.28 -8.56 0.07
N GLY A 61 8.27 -7.33 -0.44
CA GLY A 61 9.04 -6.91 -1.62
C GLY A 61 10.54 -6.82 -1.40
N LEU A 62 11.04 -6.72 -0.16
CA LEU A 62 12.48 -6.62 0.11
C LEU A 62 13.26 -7.84 -0.38
N ALA A 63 12.78 -9.04 -0.01
CA ALA A 63 13.38 -10.31 -0.41
C ALA A 63 13.23 -10.53 -1.93
N TRP A 64 12.07 -10.18 -2.49
CA TRP A 64 11.83 -10.28 -3.92
C TRP A 64 12.76 -9.36 -4.72
N ALA A 65 12.93 -8.10 -4.30
CA ALA A 65 13.81 -7.12 -4.94
C ALA A 65 15.28 -7.57 -4.91
N ASP A 66 15.74 -8.17 -3.81
CA ASP A 66 17.09 -8.75 -3.70
C ASP A 66 17.31 -9.83 -4.76
N GLN A 67 16.33 -10.73 -4.96
CA GLN A 67 16.37 -11.74 -6.01
C GLN A 67 16.39 -11.15 -7.43
N GLN A 68 15.80 -9.96 -7.62
CA GLN A 68 15.88 -9.23 -8.89
C GLN A 68 17.17 -8.41 -9.05
N GLY A 69 18.04 -8.39 -8.03
CA GLY A 69 19.27 -7.59 -8.04
C GLY A 69 19.05 -6.10 -7.73
N MET A 70 17.90 -5.71 -7.21
CA MET A 70 17.58 -4.33 -6.84
C MET A 70 17.75 -4.10 -5.34
N ALA A 71 18.51 -3.06 -4.96
CA ALA A 71 18.60 -2.63 -3.58
C ALA A 71 17.27 -2.01 -3.14
N MET A 72 16.76 -2.41 -1.97
CA MET A 72 15.50 -1.91 -1.46
C MET A 72 15.52 -1.75 0.05
N ALA A 73 14.88 -0.70 0.55
CA ALA A 73 14.65 -0.47 1.96
C ALA A 73 13.18 -0.11 2.24
N ALA A 74 12.78 -0.24 3.50
CA ALA A 74 11.47 0.13 3.99
C ALA A 74 11.57 1.20 5.07
N VAL A 75 10.63 2.14 5.06
CA VAL A 75 10.48 3.23 6.03
C VAL A 75 9.52 2.80 7.11
N LEU A 76 9.87 3.06 8.36
CA LEU A 76 9.02 2.85 9.52
C LEU A 76 7.72 3.63 9.35
N SER A 77 6.57 2.94 9.32
CA SER A 77 5.26 3.58 9.13
C SER A 77 4.95 4.66 10.17
N ALA A 78 5.43 4.51 11.40
CA ALA A 78 5.27 5.49 12.48
C ALA A 78 6.16 6.74 12.33
N SER A 79 7.13 6.75 11.40
CA SER A 79 8.06 7.86 11.18
C SER A 79 7.65 8.80 10.04
N ALA A 80 6.86 8.32 9.09
CA ALA A 80 6.42 9.10 7.94
C ALA A 80 5.09 8.58 7.37
N ARG A 81 4.39 9.46 6.65
CA ARG A 81 3.07 9.18 6.09
C ARG A 81 3.18 8.26 4.88
N ILE A 82 2.45 7.14 4.93
CA ILE A 82 2.18 6.35 3.73
C ILE A 82 1.31 7.16 2.76
N GLY A 83 1.57 7.04 1.46
CA GLY A 83 0.97 7.85 0.40
C GLY A 83 1.64 9.20 0.16
N ASP A 84 2.73 9.53 0.86
CA ASP A 84 3.44 10.81 0.76
C ASP A 84 4.97 10.59 0.71
N GLY A 85 5.51 10.43 -0.49
CA GLY A 85 6.95 10.20 -0.69
C GLY A 85 7.83 11.36 -0.22
N GLU A 86 7.33 12.60 -0.27
CA GLU A 86 8.07 13.79 0.17
C GLU A 86 8.20 13.84 1.68
N ASP A 87 7.14 13.48 2.42
CA ASP A 87 7.22 13.29 3.87
C ASP A 87 8.16 12.16 4.26
N MET A 88 8.12 11.03 3.54
CA MET A 88 9.06 9.92 3.74
C MET A 88 10.50 10.35 3.52
N LEU A 89 10.81 11.09 2.46
CA LEU A 89 12.16 11.60 2.23
C LEU A 89 12.61 12.57 3.32
N ARG A 90 11.72 13.47 3.73
CA ARG A 90 12.04 14.55 4.68
C ARG A 90 12.27 14.07 6.11
N ARG A 91 11.46 13.14 6.62
CA ARG A 91 11.50 12.74 8.05
C ARG A 91 11.50 11.23 8.30
N GLY A 92 11.38 10.42 7.25
CA GLY A 92 11.28 8.97 7.41
C GLY A 92 12.55 8.37 8.01
N ILE A 93 12.35 7.28 8.74
CA ILE A 93 13.40 6.45 9.32
C ILE A 93 13.32 5.06 8.71
N ILE A 94 14.45 4.48 8.31
CA ILE A 94 14.52 3.12 7.77
C ILE A 94 14.18 2.11 8.87
N SER A 95 13.22 1.23 8.62
CA SER A 95 12.90 0.08 9.47
C SER A 95 13.57 -1.21 9.01
N ARG A 96 13.69 -1.42 7.70
CA ARG A 96 14.29 -2.63 7.11
C ARG A 96 15.05 -2.31 5.84
N ALA A 97 16.04 -3.14 5.53
CA ALA A 97 16.80 -3.09 4.29
C ALA A 97 17.07 -4.52 3.81
N ASN A 98 17.04 -4.74 2.50
CA ASN A 98 17.52 -5.99 1.93
C ASN A 98 19.06 -6.02 1.90
N ARG A 99 19.64 -7.20 1.61
CA ARG A 99 21.10 -7.40 1.64
C ARG A 99 21.85 -6.42 0.74
N LEU A 100 21.31 -6.12 -0.45
CA LEU A 100 21.92 -5.18 -1.40
C LEU A 100 21.91 -3.74 -0.88
N ALA A 101 20.82 -3.30 -0.27
CA ALA A 101 20.73 -1.99 0.37
C ALA A 101 21.69 -1.91 1.56
N SER A 102 21.76 -2.94 2.41
CA SER A 102 22.71 -3.00 3.53
C SER A 102 24.16 -2.99 3.07
N ALA A 103 24.49 -3.64 1.95
CA ALA A 103 25.83 -3.58 1.36
C ALA A 103 26.22 -2.17 0.87
N CYS A 104 25.24 -1.28 0.64
CA CYS A 104 25.45 0.13 0.30
C CYS A 104 25.55 1.03 1.54
N GLY A 105 25.45 0.46 2.75
CA GLY A 105 25.48 1.19 4.01
C GLY A 105 24.10 1.57 4.58
N VAL A 106 23.00 1.07 4.00
CA VAL A 106 21.67 1.31 4.56
C VAL A 106 21.43 0.47 5.82
N ALA A 107 21.06 1.11 6.92
CA ALA A 107 20.80 0.45 8.20
C ALA A 107 19.45 0.86 8.83
N GLU A 108 18.89 -0.01 9.67
CA GLU A 108 17.73 0.33 10.50
C GLU A 108 18.05 1.51 11.44
N GLY A 109 17.10 2.42 11.60
CA GLY A 109 17.26 3.65 12.38
C GLY A 109 17.89 4.83 11.60
N GLN A 110 18.38 4.60 10.39
CA GLN A 110 18.92 5.67 9.53
C GLN A 110 17.82 6.56 8.96
N ALA A 111 18.10 7.85 8.77
CA ALA A 111 17.19 8.75 8.06
C ALA A 111 17.07 8.36 6.58
N VAL A 112 15.87 8.49 5.99
CA VAL A 112 15.64 8.16 4.57
C VAL A 112 16.53 8.98 3.65
N ALA A 113 16.74 10.27 3.95
CA ALA A 113 17.64 11.13 3.15
C ALA A 113 19.06 10.56 3.07
N ASP A 114 19.61 10.08 4.19
CA ASP A 114 20.95 9.48 4.21
C ASP A 114 20.96 8.13 3.49
N ALA A 115 19.91 7.32 3.67
CA ALA A 115 19.77 6.05 2.98
C ALA A 115 19.68 6.23 1.46
N VAL A 116 19.02 7.29 0.97
CA VAL A 116 19.01 7.63 -0.45
C VAL A 116 20.42 7.88 -0.97
N GLU A 117 21.25 8.62 -0.25
CA GLU A 117 22.65 8.86 -0.65
C GLU A 117 23.46 7.55 -0.70
N CYS A 118 23.30 6.67 0.28
CA CYS A 118 23.87 5.32 0.25
C CYS A 118 23.45 4.54 -1.02
N LEU A 119 22.15 4.54 -1.32
CA LEU A 119 21.56 3.78 -2.43
C LEU A 119 21.96 4.30 -3.83
N LYS A 120 22.50 5.52 -3.95
CA LYS A 120 23.09 5.98 -5.21
C LYS A 120 24.28 5.12 -5.65
N SER A 121 24.95 4.44 -4.71
CA SER A 121 26.04 3.51 -5.00
C SER A 121 25.58 2.09 -5.33
N ALA A 122 24.28 1.79 -5.20
CA ALA A 122 23.77 0.43 -5.41
C ALA A 122 24.01 -0.07 -6.84
N PRO A 123 24.25 -1.37 -7.04
CA PRO A 123 24.21 -1.98 -8.36
C PRO A 123 22.88 -1.64 -9.05
N TRP A 124 22.93 -1.22 -10.31
CA TRP A 124 21.74 -0.93 -11.09
C TRP A 124 21.36 -2.17 -11.90
N PRO A 125 20.24 -2.85 -11.57
CA PRO A 125 19.77 -3.97 -12.37
C PRO A 125 19.20 -3.46 -13.70
N HIS A 126 19.94 -3.67 -14.79
CA HIS A 126 19.48 -3.33 -16.14
C HIS A 126 18.45 -4.31 -16.72
N LYS A 127 18.29 -5.48 -16.08
CA LYS A 127 17.40 -6.54 -16.54
C LYS A 127 15.98 -6.26 -16.08
N ALA A 128 15.03 -6.28 -17.00
CA ALA A 128 13.61 -6.21 -16.67
C ALA A 128 13.20 -7.42 -15.80
N PRO A 129 12.43 -7.21 -14.72
CA PRO A 129 11.94 -8.30 -13.90
C PRO A 129 10.90 -9.14 -14.66
N PRO A 130 10.66 -10.41 -14.26
CA PRO A 130 9.51 -11.17 -14.73
C PRO A 130 8.21 -10.40 -14.48
N VAL A 131 7.25 -10.53 -15.40
CA VAL A 131 5.95 -9.88 -15.27
C VAL A 131 5.21 -10.45 -14.07
N ILE A 132 4.71 -9.57 -13.21
CA ILE A 132 3.79 -9.86 -12.12
C ILE A 132 2.51 -9.07 -12.39
N ASP A 133 1.38 -9.74 -12.23
CA ASP A 133 0.06 -9.14 -12.30
C ASP A 133 -0.53 -8.98 -10.89
N GLU A 134 -1.40 -7.99 -10.72
CA GLU A 134 -2.23 -7.88 -9.52
C GLU A 134 -3.51 -8.70 -9.67
N GLY A 135 -3.95 -9.28 -8.56
CA GLY A 135 -5.16 -10.08 -8.49
C GLY A 135 -6.43 -9.24 -8.45
N ARG A 136 -7.42 -9.69 -9.23
CA ARG A 136 -8.82 -9.31 -9.10
C ARG A 136 -9.67 -10.57 -9.02
N HIS A 137 -10.50 -10.67 -7.98
CA HIS A 137 -11.33 -11.86 -7.73
C HIS A 137 -12.74 -11.47 -7.31
N MET A 138 -13.72 -12.30 -7.69
CA MET A 138 -15.11 -12.17 -7.24
C MET A 138 -15.37 -13.21 -6.14
N ALA A 139 -15.66 -12.75 -4.92
CA ALA A 139 -16.15 -13.59 -3.83
C ALA A 139 -17.67 -13.41 -3.70
N GLY A 140 -18.43 -14.20 -4.46
CA GLY A 140 -19.87 -13.96 -4.65
C GLY A 140 -20.10 -12.60 -5.32
N ARG A 141 -20.73 -11.66 -4.62
CA ARG A 141 -20.99 -10.28 -5.10
C ARG A 141 -19.91 -9.27 -4.68
N ILE A 142 -18.95 -9.68 -3.86
CA ILE A 142 -17.88 -8.81 -3.34
C ILE A 142 -16.70 -8.85 -4.30
N VAL A 143 -16.18 -7.67 -4.63
CA VAL A 143 -15.00 -7.50 -5.48
C VAL A 143 -13.77 -7.45 -4.58
N CYS A 144 -12.86 -8.41 -4.73
CA CYS A 144 -11.54 -8.39 -4.08
C CYS A 144 -10.50 -7.90 -5.10
N VAL A 145 -9.76 -6.87 -4.75
CA VAL A 145 -8.65 -6.34 -5.58
C VAL A 145 -7.41 -6.16 -4.73
N ASP A 146 -6.25 -6.53 -5.26
CA ASP A 146 -4.97 -6.40 -4.54
C ASP A 146 -4.57 -4.92 -4.37
N SER A 147 -4.99 -4.06 -5.30
CA SER A 147 -4.93 -2.60 -5.21
C SER A 147 -6.25 -1.97 -5.58
N ILE A 148 -6.61 -0.88 -4.89
CA ILE A 148 -7.79 -0.06 -5.23
C ILE A 148 -7.75 0.48 -6.67
N SER A 149 -6.57 0.61 -7.29
CA SER A 149 -6.44 1.05 -8.69
C SER A 149 -7.00 0.06 -9.70
N LEU A 150 -7.29 -1.19 -9.29
CA LEU A 150 -7.97 -2.18 -10.13
C LEU A 150 -9.49 -2.07 -10.09
N ALA A 151 -10.04 -1.30 -9.14
CA ALA A 151 -11.47 -1.02 -9.06
C ALA A 151 -11.81 0.22 -9.90
N ASP A 152 -12.93 0.17 -10.61
CA ASP A 152 -13.37 1.26 -11.47
C ASP A 152 -14.90 1.38 -11.52
N GLY A 153 -15.43 2.15 -12.47
CA GLY A 153 -16.87 2.38 -12.62
C GLY A 153 -17.71 1.11 -12.79
N ARG A 154 -17.12 -0.03 -13.18
CA ARG A 154 -17.80 -1.35 -13.23
C ARG A 154 -18.14 -1.89 -11.84
N ASP A 155 -17.45 -1.41 -10.82
CA ASP A 155 -17.60 -1.81 -9.42
C ASP A 155 -18.45 -0.81 -8.62
N ARG A 156 -19.03 0.20 -9.28
CA ARG A 156 -19.95 1.17 -8.67
C ARG A 156 -21.08 0.46 -7.92
N GLY A 157 -21.36 0.92 -6.71
CA GLY A 157 -22.41 0.40 -5.85
C GLY A 157 -22.14 -1.01 -5.31
N ARG A 158 -20.98 -1.62 -5.60
CA ARG A 158 -20.61 -2.92 -5.02
C ARG A 158 -19.86 -2.75 -3.70
N VAL A 159 -19.76 -3.87 -2.99
CA VAL A 159 -18.79 -4.03 -1.89
C VAL A 159 -17.42 -4.35 -2.50
N VAL A 160 -16.40 -3.58 -2.12
CA VAL A 160 -15.02 -3.76 -2.60
C VAL A 160 -14.09 -4.01 -1.41
N ALA A 161 -13.31 -5.08 -1.44
CA ALA A 161 -12.23 -5.34 -0.49
C ALA A 161 -10.88 -5.13 -1.20
N ALA A 162 -10.16 -4.10 -0.79
CA ALA A 162 -8.88 -3.73 -1.37
C ALA A 162 -7.72 -4.13 -0.47
N GLY A 163 -6.65 -4.66 -1.07
CA GLY A 163 -5.37 -4.87 -0.40
C GLY A 163 -4.60 -3.57 -0.12
N SER A 164 -5.05 -2.43 -0.65
CA SER A 164 -4.40 -1.13 -0.42
C SER A 164 -4.66 -0.58 0.99
N HIS A 165 -3.78 0.30 1.46
CA HIS A 165 -4.07 1.11 2.65
C HIS A 165 -5.22 2.11 2.40
N GLY A 166 -5.89 2.55 3.46
CA GLY A 166 -7.02 3.49 3.42
C GLY A 166 -6.61 4.97 3.42
N GLY A 167 -5.44 5.30 2.88
CA GLY A 167 -4.93 6.68 2.87
C GLY A 167 -5.66 7.59 1.87
N VAL A 168 -5.28 8.87 1.83
CA VAL A 168 -5.92 9.90 0.97
C VAL A 168 -6.07 9.46 -0.49
N PRO A 169 -5.02 8.96 -1.19
CA PRO A 169 -5.16 8.56 -2.60
C PRO A 169 -6.18 7.43 -2.83
N ALA A 170 -6.28 6.49 -1.89
CA ALA A 170 -7.24 5.38 -1.97
C ALA A 170 -8.67 5.88 -1.74
N GLY A 171 -8.86 6.81 -0.78
CA GLY A 171 -10.13 7.49 -0.56
C GLY A 171 -10.63 8.24 -1.79
N GLU A 172 -9.77 9.03 -2.42
CA GLU A 172 -10.10 9.76 -3.65
C GLU A 172 -10.46 8.83 -4.82
N THR A 173 -9.70 7.73 -4.97
CA THR A 173 -9.99 6.69 -5.98
C THR A 173 -11.37 6.07 -5.73
N ALA A 174 -11.69 5.73 -4.49
CA ALA A 174 -12.98 5.16 -4.12
C ALA A 174 -14.15 6.14 -4.31
N VAL A 175 -13.95 7.45 -4.06
CA VAL A 175 -14.94 8.47 -4.41
C VAL A 175 -15.25 8.46 -5.90
N ALA A 176 -14.24 8.30 -6.76
CA ALA A 176 -14.39 8.39 -8.21
C ALA A 176 -15.30 7.29 -8.79
N PHE A 177 -15.26 6.06 -8.26
CA PHE A 177 -16.11 4.96 -8.74
C PHE A 177 -17.36 4.71 -7.88
N GLY A 178 -17.37 5.11 -6.61
CA GLY A 178 -18.54 5.10 -5.72
C GLY A 178 -19.01 3.70 -5.32
N PRO A 179 -18.26 2.95 -4.49
CA PRO A 179 -18.74 1.70 -3.90
C PRO A 179 -19.86 1.95 -2.89
N SER A 180 -20.62 0.90 -2.56
CA SER A 180 -21.54 0.94 -1.41
C SER A 180 -20.82 0.78 -0.08
N LEU A 181 -19.72 0.03 -0.09
CA LEU A 181 -18.83 -0.21 1.04
C LEU A 181 -17.45 -0.57 0.48
N VAL A 182 -16.40 0.04 1.02
CA VAL A 182 -15.01 -0.32 0.68
C VAL A 182 -14.21 -0.66 1.94
N PHE A 183 -13.45 -1.75 1.86
CA PHE A 183 -12.48 -2.16 2.86
C PHE A 183 -11.06 -1.86 2.38
N PHE A 184 -10.25 -1.36 3.30
CA PHE A 184 -8.82 -1.12 3.13
C PHE A 184 -8.03 -1.80 4.25
N ASN A 185 -6.71 -1.81 4.15
CA ASN A 185 -5.80 -2.11 5.25
C ASN A 185 -5.47 -0.82 6.03
N ASP A 186 -5.30 -0.89 7.35
CA ASP A 186 -4.92 0.29 8.14
C ASP A 186 -3.43 0.66 8.04
N ALA A 187 -2.59 -0.23 7.51
CA ALA A 187 -1.14 -0.07 7.40
C ALA A 187 -0.47 0.31 8.74
N GLY A 188 -1.03 -0.18 9.85
CA GLY A 188 -0.58 0.17 11.21
C GLY A 188 -0.90 1.61 11.60
N PHE A 189 -1.90 2.23 10.96
CA PHE A 189 -2.30 3.65 11.00
C PHE A 189 -1.24 4.62 10.46
N GLY A 190 0.04 4.36 10.75
CA GLY A 190 1.16 5.19 10.36
C GLY A 190 1.16 6.57 11.02
N MET A 191 2.15 7.37 10.65
CA MET A 191 2.29 8.74 11.13
C MET A 191 1.03 9.56 10.80
N GLU A 192 0.52 10.30 11.79
CA GLU A 192 -0.67 11.15 11.65
C GLU A 192 -1.92 10.41 11.14
N GLN A 193 -2.01 9.09 11.39
CA GLN A 193 -3.09 8.22 10.87
C GLN A 193 -3.21 8.22 9.34
N ALA A 194 -2.12 8.49 8.62
CA ALA A 194 -2.12 8.55 7.16
C ALA A 194 -2.62 7.27 6.47
N GLY A 195 -2.46 6.11 7.12
CA GLY A 195 -2.95 4.81 6.64
C GLY A 195 -4.47 4.71 6.53
N VAL A 196 -5.23 5.56 7.25
CA VAL A 196 -6.71 5.55 7.25
C VAL A 196 -7.33 6.91 6.89
N ALA A 197 -6.53 7.92 6.56
CA ALA A 197 -7.00 9.29 6.32
C ALA A 197 -8.08 9.42 5.21
N GLY A 198 -8.13 8.47 4.26
CA GLY A 198 -9.14 8.40 3.22
C GLY A 198 -10.55 8.06 3.71
N LEU A 199 -10.71 7.46 4.90
CA LEU A 199 -12.03 7.16 5.47
C LEU A 199 -12.84 8.43 5.74
N ALA A 200 -12.18 9.53 6.14
CA ALA A 200 -12.80 10.83 6.35
C ALA A 200 -13.27 11.48 5.03
N ILE A 201 -12.52 11.27 3.93
CA ILE A 201 -12.91 11.73 2.59
C ILE A 201 -14.17 10.98 2.15
N LEU A 202 -14.19 9.66 2.33
CA LEU A 202 -15.35 8.83 1.97
C LEU A 202 -16.57 9.14 2.84
N ALA A 203 -16.37 9.47 4.13
CA ALA A 203 -17.45 9.90 5.01
C ALA A 203 -18.15 11.16 4.49
N LYS A 204 -17.39 12.17 4.05
CA LYS A 204 -17.93 13.39 3.43
C LYS A 204 -18.68 13.12 2.13
N ALA A 205 -18.28 12.10 1.39
CA ALA A 205 -18.97 11.64 0.18
C ALA A 205 -20.17 10.72 0.46
N GLY A 206 -20.47 10.41 1.73
CA GLY A 206 -21.54 9.48 2.11
C GLY A 206 -21.24 8.01 1.80
N ILE A 207 -19.98 7.66 1.50
CA ILE A 207 -19.56 6.30 1.15
C ILE A 207 -19.08 5.58 2.42
N ALA A 208 -19.59 4.37 2.64
CA ALA A 208 -19.15 3.54 3.76
C ALA A 208 -17.73 3.02 3.50
N ALA A 209 -16.86 3.21 4.50
CA ALA A 209 -15.46 2.83 4.42
C ALA A 209 -14.98 2.25 5.74
N VAL A 210 -14.15 1.22 5.62
CA VAL A 210 -13.60 0.45 6.73
C VAL A 210 -12.12 0.22 6.47
N ALA A 211 -11.30 0.27 7.50
CA ALA A 211 -9.96 -0.29 7.51
C ALA A 211 -9.94 -1.55 8.38
N VAL A 212 -9.24 -2.59 7.91
CA VAL A 212 -8.93 -3.78 8.70
C VAL A 212 -7.50 -3.70 9.23
N SER A 213 -7.25 -4.38 10.35
CA SER A 213 -5.93 -4.38 10.97
C SER A 213 -4.87 -5.01 10.07
N THR A 214 -3.75 -4.32 9.87
CA THR A 214 -2.56 -4.87 9.20
C THR A 214 -2.05 -6.17 9.84
N MET A 215 -2.34 -6.38 11.14
CA MET A 215 -1.99 -7.62 11.84
C MET A 215 -2.96 -8.77 11.58
N SER A 216 -4.16 -8.49 11.03
CA SER A 216 -5.17 -9.50 10.70
C SER A 216 -5.17 -9.91 9.23
N ALA A 217 -4.93 -8.96 8.32
CA ALA A 217 -4.97 -9.17 6.88
C ALA A 217 -3.69 -8.67 6.20
N ARG A 218 -3.27 -9.38 5.15
CA ARG A 218 -2.09 -9.01 4.37
C ARG A 218 -2.38 -7.80 3.50
N ILE A 219 -1.60 -6.74 3.66
CA ILE A 219 -1.61 -5.61 2.73
C ILE A 219 -1.11 -6.07 1.35
N GLY A 220 -1.75 -5.61 0.28
CA GLY A 220 -1.57 -6.08 -1.09
C GLY A 220 -2.39 -7.31 -1.47
N ASP A 221 -3.28 -7.82 -0.61
CA ASP A 221 -4.16 -8.97 -0.91
C ASP A 221 -5.62 -8.63 -0.56
N GLY A 222 -6.44 -8.40 -1.59
CA GLY A 222 -7.85 -8.05 -1.41
C GLY A 222 -8.71 -9.18 -0.83
N ARG A 223 -8.30 -10.43 -1.02
CA ARG A 223 -9.00 -11.60 -0.44
C ARG A 223 -8.67 -11.73 1.04
N SER A 224 -7.42 -11.51 1.43
CA SER A 224 -7.03 -11.48 2.85
C SER A 224 -7.76 -10.35 3.58
N THR A 225 -7.85 -9.15 3.00
CA THR A 225 -8.66 -8.04 3.55
C THR A 225 -10.09 -8.48 3.85
N LEU A 226 -10.71 -9.23 2.93
CA LEU A 226 -12.10 -9.68 3.10
C LEU A 226 -12.23 -10.83 4.12
N LEU A 227 -11.46 -11.90 3.93
CA LEU A 227 -11.66 -13.18 4.61
C LEU A 227 -11.03 -13.23 5.99
N ASP A 228 -9.89 -12.58 6.16
CA ASP A 228 -9.11 -12.61 7.40
C ASP A 228 -9.27 -11.34 8.25
N GLY A 229 -9.66 -10.23 7.61
CA GLY A 229 -9.60 -8.91 8.19
C GLY A 229 -10.52 -8.71 9.40
N PHE A 230 -9.97 -8.14 10.46
CA PHE A 230 -10.73 -7.59 11.58
C PHE A 230 -10.73 -6.07 11.49
N ILE A 231 -11.92 -5.47 11.61
CA ILE A 231 -12.13 -4.03 11.47
C ILE A 231 -11.36 -3.28 12.57
N SER A 232 -10.44 -2.40 12.19
CA SER A 232 -9.65 -1.57 13.11
C SER A 232 -10.05 -0.09 13.09
N GLU A 233 -10.66 0.39 12.00
CA GLU A 233 -11.22 1.74 11.89
C GLU A 233 -12.43 1.71 10.95
N LEU A 234 -13.43 2.56 11.19
CA LEU A 234 -14.59 2.67 10.31
C LEU A 234 -15.22 4.06 10.37
N ASN A 235 -15.72 4.53 9.23
CA ASN A 235 -16.41 5.81 9.17
C ASN A 235 -17.89 5.71 9.58
N GLU A 236 -18.52 6.86 9.81
CA GLU A 236 -19.90 6.93 10.28
C GLU A 236 -20.91 6.24 9.33
N PRO A 237 -20.83 6.36 7.99
CA PRO A 237 -21.67 5.57 7.09
C PRO A 237 -21.49 4.05 7.26
N ALA A 238 -20.27 3.55 7.45
CA ALA A 238 -20.05 2.11 7.72
C ALA A 238 -20.62 1.67 9.07
N SER A 239 -20.60 2.56 10.09
CA SER A 239 -21.22 2.29 11.40
C SER A 239 -22.73 2.09 11.27
N ARG A 240 -23.41 2.91 10.45
CA ARG A 240 -24.85 2.78 10.16
C ARG A 240 -25.21 1.49 9.43
N LEU A 241 -24.28 0.92 8.66
CA LEU A 241 -24.43 -0.40 8.03
C LEU A 241 -24.21 -1.57 9.01
N GLY A 242 -24.00 -1.28 10.30
CA GLY A 242 -23.78 -2.30 11.33
C GLY A 242 -22.30 -2.64 11.56
N GLY A 243 -21.36 -1.92 10.95
CA GLY A 243 -19.93 -2.10 11.21
C GLY A 243 -19.57 -1.87 12.67
N ARG A 244 -18.61 -2.66 13.18
CA ARG A 244 -18.10 -2.58 14.55
C ARG A 244 -16.59 -2.80 14.55
N ILE A 245 -15.85 -1.99 15.31
CA ILE A 245 -14.44 -2.21 15.58
C ILE A 245 -14.27 -3.59 16.26
N GLY A 246 -13.27 -4.35 15.82
CA GLY A 246 -13.05 -5.74 16.22
C GLY A 246 -13.98 -6.76 15.55
N GLY A 247 -14.94 -6.33 14.73
CA GLY A 247 -15.79 -7.23 13.95
C GLY A 247 -15.06 -7.81 12.72
N PRO A 248 -15.46 -8.99 12.22
CA PRO A 248 -14.91 -9.54 10.98
C PRO A 248 -15.36 -8.75 9.74
N ALA A 249 -14.44 -8.47 8.81
CA ALA A 249 -14.73 -7.79 7.56
C ALA A 249 -15.74 -8.55 6.70
N LEU A 250 -15.58 -9.87 6.60
CA LEU A 250 -16.49 -10.76 5.86
C LEU A 250 -17.95 -10.63 6.33
N ALA A 251 -18.19 -10.55 7.63
CA ALA A 251 -19.55 -10.48 8.17
C ALA A 251 -20.27 -9.19 7.72
N LEU A 252 -19.58 -8.05 7.81
CA LEU A 252 -20.12 -6.78 7.33
C LEU A 252 -20.30 -6.77 5.80
N ALA A 253 -19.32 -7.32 5.08
CA ALA A 253 -19.37 -7.39 3.61
C ALA A 253 -20.57 -8.19 3.11
N LEU A 254 -20.85 -9.35 3.71
CA LEU A 254 -21.99 -10.19 3.37
C LEU A 254 -23.32 -9.49 3.68
N ALA A 255 -23.47 -8.91 4.88
CA ALA A 255 -24.68 -8.19 5.26
C ALA A 255 -25.02 -7.05 4.29
N VAL A 256 -24.02 -6.31 3.83
CA VAL A 256 -24.22 -5.21 2.86
C VAL A 256 -24.49 -5.75 1.45
N ALA A 257 -23.80 -6.82 1.02
CA ALA A 257 -23.99 -7.42 -0.29
C ALA A 257 -25.38 -8.08 -0.47
N GLU A 258 -25.94 -8.65 0.60
CA GLU A 258 -27.28 -9.25 0.62
C GLU A 258 -28.39 -8.21 0.50
N ASN A 259 -28.27 -7.09 1.23
CA ASN A 259 -29.24 -5.99 1.19
C ASN A 259 -29.33 -5.28 -0.17
N GLN A 260 -28.36 -5.46 -1.06
CA GLN A 260 -28.41 -4.97 -2.45
C GLN A 260 -29.22 -5.87 -3.40
N SER A 261 -29.66 -7.04 -2.91
CA SER A 261 -30.41 -8.02 -3.70
C SER A 261 -31.93 -7.92 -3.48
N GLN A 262 -32.36 -7.01 -2.60
CA GLN A 262 -33.76 -6.65 -2.34
C GLN A 262 -34.07 -5.29 -2.96
#